data_AF-A0A1F9ZJ75-F1
#
_entry.id   AF-A0A1F9ZJ75-F1
#
_cell.length_a   1.000
_cell.length_b   1.000
_cell.length_c   1.000
_cell.angle_alpha   90.00
_cell.angle_beta   90.00
_cell.angle_gamma   90.00
#
_symmetry.space_group_name_H-M   'P 1'
#
loop_
_entity.id
_entity.type
_entity.pdbx_description
1 polymer ?
#
loop_
_entity_poly.entity_id
_entity_poly.type
_entity_poly.pdbx_seq_one_letter_code
_entity_poly.pdbx_strand_id
1 'polypeptide(L)'
;MKKIVIMMLVAALTSSGLVNAKNLESQRRSAENIGIDTSSLKEKSATAQHEIQPNPIAGLAKLIAIIFQLLFSPNGDIEIANPSTEVPQVDGALEDDQEEEVYYEGQPYDPVDPAQLPEDPFKQEPAQAAAQPQQYQQPGFQPFHQPAQQPVYQQPQQKEPRADISGQGGEVPEDLKRKAMDYFSSNQDRIQNKRYIGIVDFSRHSSKQRFWIVDLQSGASRGMRVAHGTGSDPDGDGFATRFSNTPNSKASSLGFYLTGVLYTGKHGKSMRLHGLSSTNSNALSRAVVLHDSNYVREANVRQGRSFGCLAVANSEIGAALSALRGGALIYAGLSGSEF
;
A
#
# COMPACT_ATOMS: atom_id res chain seq x y z
N MET A 1 18.49 4.68 -44.70
CA MET A 1 17.63 3.73 -43.97
C MET A 1 17.26 4.23 -42.56
N LYS A 2 16.75 5.47 -42.43
CA LYS A 2 16.18 6.02 -41.17
C LYS A 2 14.86 6.80 -41.39
N LYS A 3 14.29 6.76 -42.60
CA LYS A 3 13.02 7.44 -42.95
C LYS A 3 11.86 6.49 -43.30
N ILE A 4 12.06 5.17 -43.19
CA ILE A 4 11.05 4.16 -43.59
C ILE A 4 10.27 3.59 -42.39
N VAL A 5 10.80 3.68 -41.16
CA VAL A 5 10.10 3.15 -39.97
C VAL A 5 9.03 4.12 -39.42
N ILE A 6 9.19 5.43 -39.65
CA ILE A 6 8.20 6.44 -39.21
C ILE A 6 6.95 6.46 -40.12
N MET A 7 7.04 5.99 -41.37
CA MET A 7 5.91 5.97 -42.29
C MET A 7 4.98 4.75 -42.13
N MET A 8 5.40 3.71 -41.40
CA MET A 8 4.51 2.57 -41.10
C MET A 8 3.69 2.74 -39.82
N LEU A 9 4.09 3.61 -38.89
CA LEU A 9 3.29 3.88 -37.69
C LEU A 9 2.22 4.97 -37.91
N VAL A 10 2.43 5.87 -38.88
CA VAL A 10 1.42 6.89 -39.28
C VAL A 10 0.37 6.30 -40.25
N ALA A 11 0.70 5.22 -40.96
CA ALA A 11 -0.29 4.46 -41.74
C ALA A 11 -1.19 3.55 -40.88
N ALA A 12 -0.74 3.15 -39.68
CA ALA A 12 -1.54 2.36 -38.73
C ALA A 12 -2.53 3.21 -37.90
N LEU A 13 -2.41 4.55 -37.92
CA LEU A 13 -3.37 5.47 -37.27
C LEU A 13 -4.26 6.25 -38.25
N THR A 14 -4.15 5.99 -39.56
CA THR A 14 -5.10 6.52 -40.56
C THR A 14 -5.96 5.44 -41.22
N SER A 15 -5.73 4.15 -40.93
CA SER A 15 -6.60 3.04 -41.35
C SER A 15 -7.70 2.65 -40.35
N SER A 16 -7.72 3.22 -39.14
CA SER A 16 -8.77 2.92 -38.14
C SER A 16 -10.02 3.81 -38.27
N GLY A 17 -10.02 4.76 -39.21
CA GLY A 17 -11.16 5.64 -39.51
C GLY A 17 -12.20 5.08 -40.49
N LEU A 18 -11.97 3.89 -41.09
CA LEU A 18 -12.90 3.29 -42.07
C LEU A 18 -13.60 2.01 -41.59
N VAL A 19 -13.33 1.53 -40.37
CA VAL A 19 -13.91 0.26 -39.87
C VAL A 19 -15.09 0.45 -38.92
N ASN A 20 -15.42 1.68 -38.51
CA ASN A 20 -16.47 1.88 -37.49
C ASN A 20 -17.89 2.18 -38.02
N ALA A 21 -18.09 2.32 -39.34
CA ALA A 21 -19.43 2.53 -39.90
C ALA A 21 -20.24 1.23 -40.06
N LYS A 22 -19.59 0.08 -40.32
CA LYS A 22 -20.28 -1.20 -40.50
C LYS A 22 -20.69 -1.87 -39.18
N ASN A 23 -20.02 -1.52 -38.07
CA ASN A 23 -20.33 -2.09 -36.76
C ASN A 23 -21.50 -1.36 -36.07
N LEU A 24 -21.73 -0.09 -36.40
CA LEU A 24 -22.85 0.68 -35.86
C LEU A 24 -24.21 0.22 -36.42
N GLU A 25 -24.25 -0.22 -37.69
CA GLU A 25 -25.45 -0.79 -38.32
C GLU A 25 -25.81 -2.17 -37.74
N SER A 26 -24.79 -2.96 -37.38
CA SER A 26 -24.92 -4.24 -36.66
C SER A 26 -25.49 -4.03 -35.25
N GLN A 27 -24.99 -3.02 -34.53
CA GLN A 27 -25.50 -2.66 -33.21
C GLN A 27 -26.91 -2.05 -33.26
N ARG A 28 -27.25 -1.30 -34.31
CA ARG A 28 -28.61 -0.81 -34.55
C ARG A 28 -29.60 -1.95 -34.81
N ARG A 29 -29.24 -2.95 -35.63
CA ARG A 29 -30.07 -4.15 -35.86
C ARG A 29 -30.21 -5.04 -34.62
N SER A 30 -29.21 -5.06 -33.73
CA SER A 30 -29.33 -5.74 -32.44
C SER A 30 -30.21 -5.00 -31.42
N ALA A 31 -30.39 -3.68 -31.56
CA ALA A 31 -31.27 -2.89 -30.70
C ALA A 31 -32.76 -2.97 -31.12
N GLU A 32 -33.07 -3.36 -32.35
CA GLU A 32 -34.45 -3.52 -32.84
C GLU A 32 -35.19 -4.75 -32.27
N ASN A 33 -34.53 -5.59 -31.46
CA ASN A 33 -35.14 -6.77 -30.80
C ASN A 33 -35.44 -6.59 -29.30
N ILE A 34 -35.30 -5.37 -28.77
CA ILE A 34 -35.73 -5.02 -27.42
C ILE A 34 -36.69 -3.85 -27.60
N GLY A 35 -38.00 -4.11 -27.52
CA GLY A 35 -39.08 -3.17 -27.85
C GLY A 35 -39.08 -1.88 -27.04
N ILE A 36 -38.17 -0.97 -27.35
CA ILE A 36 -38.03 0.36 -26.78
C ILE A 36 -38.48 1.36 -27.84
N ASP A 37 -39.52 2.12 -27.51
CA ASP A 37 -40.11 3.15 -28.36
C ASP A 37 -39.18 4.37 -28.48
N THR A 38 -38.64 4.61 -29.67
CA THR A 38 -37.74 5.74 -29.98
C THR A 38 -38.43 6.90 -30.71
N SER A 39 -39.77 6.96 -30.68
CA SER A 39 -40.55 7.96 -31.42
C SER A 39 -40.35 9.44 -30.99
N SER A 40 -39.48 9.72 -30.01
CA SER A 40 -39.14 11.08 -29.57
C SER A 40 -37.81 11.64 -30.10
N LEU A 41 -37.01 10.88 -30.85
CA LEU A 41 -35.75 11.38 -31.40
C LEU A 41 -35.97 12.04 -32.78
N LYS A 42 -36.24 13.35 -32.78
CA LYS A 42 -36.25 14.16 -34.00
C LYS A 42 -34.87 14.20 -34.65
N GLU A 43 -34.78 13.77 -35.91
CA GLU A 43 -33.66 14.06 -36.80
C GLU A 43 -33.52 15.57 -36.99
N LYS A 44 -32.32 16.11 -36.71
CA LYS A 44 -31.87 17.38 -37.28
C LYS A 44 -30.79 17.07 -38.30
N SER A 45 -31.13 17.22 -39.57
CA SER A 45 -30.19 17.32 -40.68
C SER A 45 -29.34 18.58 -40.52
N ALA A 46 -28.02 18.41 -40.42
CA ALA A 46 -27.07 19.50 -40.39
C ALA A 46 -26.32 19.57 -41.72
N THR A 47 -26.88 20.35 -42.66
CA THR A 47 -26.14 20.90 -43.79
C THR A 47 -25.38 22.14 -43.29
N ALA A 48 -24.13 21.97 -42.89
CA ALA A 48 -23.18 23.07 -42.75
C ALA A 48 -21.76 22.51 -42.86
N GLN A 49 -21.10 22.76 -44.00
CA GLN A 49 -19.66 22.61 -44.11
C GLN A 49 -19.03 23.73 -43.26
N HIS A 50 -18.58 23.40 -42.05
CA HIS A 50 -17.63 24.22 -41.32
C HIS A 50 -16.26 23.62 -41.54
N GLU A 51 -15.38 24.35 -42.22
CA GLU A 51 -13.98 24.03 -42.35
C GLU A 51 -13.35 24.14 -40.95
N ILE A 52 -13.21 23.00 -40.28
CA ILE A 52 -12.56 22.92 -38.96
C ILE A 52 -11.06 23.10 -39.21
N GLN A 53 -10.57 24.34 -39.03
CA GLN A 53 -9.15 24.55 -38.77
C GLN A 53 -8.81 23.78 -37.49
N PRO A 54 -7.87 22.82 -37.51
CA PRO A 54 -7.49 22.11 -36.31
C PRO A 54 -6.69 23.09 -35.44
N ASN A 55 -7.37 23.78 -34.53
CA ASN A 55 -6.67 24.35 -33.39
C ASN A 55 -6.12 23.16 -32.60
N PRO A 56 -4.79 23.06 -32.42
CA PRO A 56 -4.26 22.05 -31.54
C PRO A 56 -4.86 22.32 -30.16
N ILE A 57 -5.68 21.38 -29.68
CA ILE A 57 -6.22 21.45 -28.32
C ILE A 57 -4.99 21.36 -27.41
N ALA A 58 -4.49 22.51 -26.98
CA ALA A 58 -3.29 22.64 -26.16
C ALA A 58 -3.40 21.83 -24.87
N GLY A 59 -4.62 21.46 -24.47
CA GLY A 59 -4.91 20.55 -23.38
C GLY A 59 -4.63 19.07 -23.68
N LEU A 60 -4.92 18.55 -24.88
CA LEU A 60 -4.77 17.12 -25.17
C LEU A 60 -3.31 16.73 -25.41
N ALA A 61 -2.53 17.57 -26.09
CA ALA A 61 -1.09 17.37 -26.23
C ALA A 61 -0.34 17.56 -24.90
N LYS A 62 -0.76 18.50 -24.05
CA LYS A 62 -0.25 18.62 -22.67
C LYS A 62 -0.66 17.44 -21.80
N LEU A 63 -1.89 16.93 -21.92
CA LEU A 63 -2.36 15.78 -21.15
C LEU A 63 -1.63 14.50 -21.58
N ILE A 64 -1.40 14.30 -22.88
CA ILE A 64 -0.60 13.19 -23.40
C ILE A 64 0.87 13.33 -23.00
N ALA A 65 1.44 14.55 -22.99
CA ALA A 65 2.80 14.79 -22.54
C ALA A 65 2.97 14.62 -21.02
N ILE A 66 1.99 15.04 -20.22
CA ILE A 66 1.93 14.79 -18.77
C ILE A 66 1.76 13.29 -18.52
N ILE A 67 0.89 12.60 -19.25
CA ILE A 67 0.77 11.14 -19.16
C ILE A 67 2.08 10.46 -19.57
N PHE A 68 2.80 10.91 -20.59
CA PHE A 68 4.10 10.33 -20.98
C PHE A 68 5.27 10.69 -20.02
N GLN A 69 5.28 11.90 -19.45
CA GLN A 69 6.27 12.32 -18.44
C GLN A 69 6.00 11.68 -17.07
N LEU A 70 4.73 11.45 -16.72
CA LEU A 70 4.30 10.71 -15.53
C LEU A 70 4.46 9.21 -15.68
N LEU A 71 4.36 8.68 -16.90
CA LEU A 71 4.42 7.22 -17.09
C LEU A 71 5.85 6.70 -17.01
N PHE A 72 6.86 7.36 -17.60
CA PHE A 72 8.25 6.88 -17.49
C PHE A 72 9.26 8.02 -17.70
N SER A 73 9.86 8.53 -16.61
CA SER A 73 11.21 9.08 -16.74
C SER A 73 12.12 8.01 -17.39
N PRO A 74 13.23 8.35 -18.06
CA PRO A 74 14.08 7.39 -18.77
C PRO A 74 14.53 6.18 -17.92
N ASN A 75 14.47 6.31 -16.58
CA ASN A 75 14.84 5.31 -15.59
C ASN A 75 13.65 4.65 -14.86
N GLY A 76 12.39 4.94 -15.24
CA GLY A 76 11.19 4.45 -14.55
C GLY A 76 10.86 5.17 -13.24
N ASP A 77 11.41 6.37 -13.04
CA ASP A 77 11.09 7.24 -11.90
C ASP A 77 9.70 7.89 -12.11
N ILE A 78 8.99 8.08 -11.00
CA ILE A 78 7.68 8.73 -10.95
C ILE A 78 7.86 10.04 -10.18
N GLU A 79 7.54 11.16 -10.81
CA GLU A 79 7.51 12.46 -10.14
C GLU A 79 6.06 12.93 -10.09
N ILE A 80 5.64 13.42 -8.94
CA ILE A 80 4.32 14.01 -8.73
C ILE A 80 4.49 15.46 -8.26
N ALA A 81 3.53 16.30 -8.63
CA ALA A 81 3.44 17.62 -8.03
C ALA A 81 3.22 17.47 -6.52
N ASN A 82 3.82 18.37 -5.73
CA ASN A 82 3.53 18.44 -4.32
C ASN A 82 2.01 18.59 -4.14
N PRO A 83 1.34 17.67 -3.41
CA PRO A 83 -0.11 17.71 -3.25
C PRO A 83 -0.59 18.95 -2.48
N SER A 84 0.32 19.67 -1.81
CA SER A 84 0.05 20.94 -1.16
C SER A 84 1.02 22.03 -1.65
N THR A 85 0.53 23.26 -1.79
CA THR A 85 1.41 24.43 -1.96
C THR A 85 1.92 24.97 -0.62
N GLU A 86 1.38 24.49 0.50
CA GLU A 86 1.73 24.92 1.85
C GLU A 86 2.16 23.74 2.71
N VAL A 87 3.34 23.85 3.33
CA VAL A 87 3.86 22.86 4.26
C VAL A 87 3.08 22.96 5.58
N PRO A 88 2.54 21.85 6.12
CA PRO A 88 1.84 21.87 7.38
C PRO A 88 2.70 22.41 8.52
N GLN A 89 2.10 23.18 9.43
CA GLN A 89 2.78 23.56 10.66
C GLN A 89 3.02 22.31 11.53
N VAL A 90 4.29 22.08 11.89
CA VAL A 90 4.75 20.95 12.68
C VAL A 90 5.61 21.44 13.84
N ASP A 91 5.73 20.63 14.89
CA ASP A 91 6.43 20.99 16.14
C ASP A 91 7.98 20.90 16.00
N GLY A 92 8.47 20.67 14.78
CA GLY A 92 9.88 20.52 14.46
C GLY A 92 10.12 19.51 13.33
N ALA A 93 11.36 19.11 13.17
CA ALA A 93 11.78 18.05 12.26
C ALA A 93 12.77 17.11 12.94
N LEU A 94 12.77 15.84 12.53
CA LEU A 94 13.74 14.84 12.94
C LEU A 94 14.85 14.73 11.89
N GLU A 95 16.03 14.30 12.33
CA GLU A 95 17.20 14.09 11.46
C GLU A 95 16.97 12.91 10.53
N ASP A 96 17.59 12.92 9.35
CA ASP A 96 17.49 11.81 8.42
C ASP A 96 18.39 10.64 8.83
N ASP A 97 18.14 9.49 8.22
CA ASP A 97 19.07 8.39 8.24
C ASP A 97 20.44 8.80 7.66
N GLN A 98 21.50 8.30 8.30
CA GLN A 98 22.88 8.56 7.92
C GLN A 98 23.59 7.29 7.41
N GLU A 99 22.94 6.13 7.52
CA GLU A 99 23.56 4.84 7.22
C GLU A 99 22.94 4.16 5.99
N GLU A 100 23.78 3.71 5.07
CA GLU A 100 23.35 2.86 3.96
C GLU A 100 23.39 1.38 4.36
N GLU A 101 22.31 0.66 4.05
CA GLU A 101 22.25 -0.80 4.06
C GLU A 101 22.33 -1.31 2.62
N VAL A 102 23.17 -2.32 2.40
CA VAL A 102 23.33 -2.98 1.10
C VAL A 102 22.93 -4.43 1.29
N TYR A 103 22.08 -4.92 0.39
CA TYR A 103 21.66 -6.31 0.37
C TYR A 103 22.35 -7.06 -0.77
N TYR A 104 22.94 -8.20 -0.44
CA TYR A 104 23.35 -9.21 -1.40
C TYR A 104 22.58 -10.49 -1.11
N GLU A 105 22.09 -11.13 -2.17
CA GLU A 105 21.31 -12.36 -2.03
C GLU A 105 22.10 -13.43 -1.27
N GLY A 106 21.47 -14.02 -0.25
CA GLY A 106 22.13 -14.98 0.64
C GLY A 106 22.99 -14.36 1.74
N GLN A 107 22.98 -13.04 1.93
CA GLN A 107 23.71 -12.42 3.04
C GLN A 107 23.27 -12.97 4.40
N PRO A 108 24.23 -13.24 5.31
CA PRO A 108 23.93 -13.71 6.64
C PRO A 108 23.36 -12.56 7.47
N TYR A 109 22.23 -12.82 8.12
CA TYR A 109 21.65 -11.96 9.13
C TYR A 109 21.10 -12.83 10.25
N ASP A 110 21.02 -12.27 11.45
CA ASP A 110 20.45 -12.97 12.59
C ASP A 110 18.93 -13.05 12.41
N PRO A 111 18.33 -14.25 12.25
CA PRO A 111 16.89 -14.37 12.08
C PRO A 111 16.17 -13.92 13.35
N VAL A 112 15.06 -13.21 13.20
CA VAL A 112 14.18 -12.90 14.33
C VAL A 112 13.28 -14.09 14.60
N ASP A 113 13.30 -14.61 15.82
CA ASP A 113 12.37 -15.62 16.29
C ASP A 113 10.95 -15.02 16.40
N PRO A 114 9.95 -15.51 15.62
CA PRO A 114 8.59 -15.02 15.68
C PRO A 114 7.95 -15.11 17.08
N ALA A 115 8.42 -16.02 17.95
CA ALA A 115 7.94 -16.15 19.32
C ALA A 115 8.36 -14.96 20.22
N GLN A 116 9.34 -14.16 19.78
CA GLN A 116 9.78 -12.95 20.47
C GLN A 116 9.06 -11.68 20.01
N LEU A 117 8.15 -11.78 19.03
CA LEU A 117 7.24 -10.70 18.66
C LEU A 117 6.00 -10.76 19.55
N PRO A 118 5.31 -9.62 19.79
CA PRO A 118 4.05 -9.65 20.52
C PRO A 118 3.05 -10.60 19.83
N GLU A 119 2.08 -11.10 20.59
CA GLU A 119 0.92 -11.78 19.99
C GLU A 119 0.18 -10.85 19.01
N ASP A 120 -0.71 -11.44 18.22
CA ASP A 120 -1.55 -10.72 17.25
C ASP A 120 -2.07 -9.38 17.82
N PRO A 121 -1.68 -8.24 17.21
CA PRO A 121 -2.00 -6.92 17.76
C PRO A 121 -3.49 -6.54 17.68
N PHE A 122 -4.34 -7.36 17.04
CA PHE A 122 -5.78 -7.10 16.85
C PHE A 122 -6.68 -8.25 17.33
N LYS A 123 -6.17 -9.19 18.13
CA LYS A 123 -6.96 -10.31 18.63
C LYS A 123 -8.12 -9.80 19.50
N GLN A 124 -9.36 -10.01 19.07
CA GLN A 124 -10.54 -9.80 19.92
C GLN A 124 -10.68 -10.99 20.87
N GLU A 125 -10.72 -10.74 22.19
CA GLU A 125 -11.11 -11.76 23.17
C GLU A 125 -12.60 -12.10 23.01
N PRO A 126 -12.99 -13.39 22.95
CA PRO A 126 -14.40 -13.75 22.86
C PRO A 126 -15.17 -13.36 24.12
N ALA A 127 -16.32 -12.71 23.94
CA ALA A 127 -17.27 -12.44 25.01
C ALA A 127 -17.73 -13.76 25.66
N GLN A 128 -17.43 -13.95 26.95
CA GLN A 128 -17.75 -15.16 27.69
C GLN A 128 -19.28 -15.32 27.84
N ALA A 129 -19.84 -16.38 27.25
CA ALA A 129 -21.21 -16.82 27.51
C ALA A 129 -21.25 -17.72 28.75
N ALA A 130 -22.20 -17.43 29.65
CA ALA A 130 -22.38 -18.09 30.95
C ALA A 130 -22.99 -19.50 30.85
N ALA A 131 -22.54 -20.43 31.71
CA ALA A 131 -23.34 -21.58 32.17
C ALA A 131 -22.81 -22.16 33.50
N GLN A 132 -23.75 -22.57 34.37
CA GLN A 132 -23.64 -23.01 35.77
C GLN A 132 -23.57 -24.56 35.94
N PRO A 133 -23.44 -25.14 37.16
CA PRO A 133 -22.62 -26.35 37.42
C PRO A 133 -23.38 -27.68 37.54
N GLN A 134 -22.65 -28.80 37.43
CA GLN A 134 -23.09 -30.14 37.83
C GLN A 134 -22.01 -30.82 38.71
N GLN A 135 -22.44 -31.33 39.88
CA GLN A 135 -21.68 -32.13 40.85
C GLN A 135 -21.59 -33.59 40.41
N TYR A 136 -20.52 -34.34 40.73
CA TYR A 136 -20.59 -35.78 41.07
C TYR A 136 -19.39 -36.26 41.92
N GLN A 137 -19.66 -37.31 42.72
CA GLN A 137 -18.86 -37.95 43.79
C GLN A 137 -17.80 -38.96 43.28
N GLN A 138 -16.82 -39.29 44.15
CA GLN A 138 -15.72 -40.29 44.04
C GLN A 138 -15.99 -41.47 45.02
N PRO A 139 -15.31 -42.65 45.03
CA PRO A 139 -13.90 -42.96 44.67
C PRO A 139 -13.67 -44.32 43.94
N GLY A 140 -12.49 -44.77 43.50
CA GLY A 140 -11.11 -44.30 43.45
C GLY A 140 -10.19 -45.45 43.00
N PHE A 141 -9.04 -45.17 42.39
CA PHE A 141 -7.82 -45.99 42.33
C PHE A 141 -6.68 -45.12 41.76
N GLN A 142 -5.50 -45.14 42.38
CA GLN A 142 -4.29 -44.46 41.88
C GLN A 142 -3.31 -45.47 41.28
N PRO A 143 -2.56 -45.09 40.24
CA PRO A 143 -1.12 -44.91 40.47
C PRO A 143 -0.40 -43.81 39.63
N PHE A 144 0.67 -43.29 40.23
CA PHE A 144 1.84 -42.53 39.74
C PHE A 144 1.68 -41.25 38.89
N HIS A 145 2.45 -40.23 39.30
CA HIS A 145 2.22 -38.81 39.10
C HIS A 145 2.85 -38.25 37.81
N GLN A 146 2.04 -37.52 37.04
CA GLN A 146 2.46 -36.51 36.07
C GLN A 146 2.94 -35.24 36.81
N PRO A 147 3.96 -34.51 36.33
CA PRO A 147 4.24 -33.17 36.83
C PRO A 147 3.04 -32.24 36.58
N ALA A 148 2.72 -31.46 37.62
CA ALA A 148 1.45 -30.78 37.83
C ALA A 148 1.07 -29.79 36.72
N GLN A 149 -0.17 -29.91 36.25
CA GLN A 149 -0.91 -28.81 35.64
C GLN A 149 -1.05 -27.69 36.68
N GLN A 150 -0.69 -26.47 36.29
CA GLN A 150 -0.81 -25.30 37.16
C GLN A 150 -2.28 -25.01 37.48
N PRO A 151 -2.57 -24.48 38.69
CA PRO A 151 -3.94 -24.15 39.09
C PRO A 151 -4.53 -23.08 38.16
N VAL A 152 -5.77 -23.32 37.73
CA VAL A 152 -6.60 -22.32 37.08
C VAL A 152 -6.95 -21.26 38.12
N TYR A 153 -6.28 -20.12 38.06
CA TYR A 153 -6.68 -18.93 38.80
C TYR A 153 -7.90 -18.28 38.11
N GLN A 154 -9.06 -18.31 38.76
CA GLN A 154 -10.13 -17.34 38.44
C GLN A 154 -9.83 -16.07 39.24
N GLN A 155 -9.38 -15.01 38.57
CA GLN A 155 -9.28 -13.69 39.19
C GLN A 155 -10.68 -13.05 39.32
N PRO A 156 -11.03 -12.50 40.49
CA PRO A 156 -12.21 -11.65 40.64
C PRO A 156 -12.12 -10.47 39.67
N GLN A 157 -13.20 -10.21 38.92
CA GLN A 157 -13.35 -9.04 38.07
C GLN A 157 -13.33 -7.77 38.93
N GLN A 158 -12.15 -7.20 39.14
CA GLN A 158 -12.01 -5.81 39.53
C GLN A 158 -11.99 -4.96 38.25
N LYS A 159 -12.98 -4.08 38.14
CA LYS A 159 -13.09 -3.08 37.07
C LYS A 159 -11.99 -2.04 37.26
N GLU A 160 -10.88 -2.22 36.57
CA GLU A 160 -9.80 -1.25 36.38
C GLU A 160 -9.71 -0.91 34.87
N PRO A 161 -9.31 0.31 34.49
CA PRO A 161 -9.62 0.90 33.18
C PRO A 161 -8.91 0.20 32.02
N ARG A 162 -9.66 -0.01 30.93
CA ARG A 162 -9.23 -0.71 29.71
C ARG A 162 -8.20 0.09 28.92
N ALA A 163 -7.21 -0.59 28.34
CA ALA A 163 -6.44 -0.05 27.23
C ALA A 163 -7.28 -0.09 25.94
N ASP A 164 -7.40 1.07 25.28
CA ASP A 164 -8.19 1.32 24.08
C ASP A 164 -7.44 0.87 22.82
N ILE A 165 -8.04 -0.06 22.07
CA ILE A 165 -7.55 -0.58 20.78
C ILE A 165 -8.45 -0.14 19.60
N SER A 166 -9.26 0.90 19.77
CA SER A 166 -9.62 1.76 18.64
C SER A 166 -8.36 2.54 18.25
N GLY A 167 -7.58 1.98 17.32
CA GLY A 167 -6.35 2.63 16.88
C GLY A 167 -6.68 4.06 16.47
N GLN A 168 -6.07 5.05 17.13
CA GLN A 168 -6.17 6.47 16.80
C GLN A 168 -5.50 6.81 15.46
N GLY A 169 -5.69 5.97 14.45
CA GLY A 169 -5.25 6.10 13.09
C GLY A 169 -6.35 6.75 12.28
N GLY A 170 -6.10 7.88 11.62
CA GLY A 170 -7.07 8.44 10.66
C GLY A 170 -7.56 7.40 9.65
N GLU A 171 -8.72 7.62 9.02
CA GLU A 171 -9.32 6.66 8.08
C GLU A 171 -8.36 6.29 6.94
N VAL A 172 -8.32 4.99 6.61
CA VAL A 172 -7.58 4.46 5.45
C VAL A 172 -8.24 5.00 4.19
N PRO A 173 -7.50 5.64 3.25
CA PRO A 173 -8.09 6.09 1.99
C PRO A 173 -8.80 4.95 1.25
N GLU A 174 -10.09 5.13 0.95
CA GLU A 174 -10.94 4.08 0.38
C GLU A 174 -10.50 3.66 -1.04
N ASP A 175 -9.88 4.57 -1.80
CA ASP A 175 -9.28 4.25 -3.09
C ASP A 175 -8.04 3.35 -2.95
N LEU A 176 -7.16 3.63 -1.98
CA LEU A 176 -6.00 2.78 -1.72
C LEU A 176 -6.41 1.41 -1.16
N LYS A 177 -7.38 1.40 -0.25
CA LYS A 177 -7.96 0.17 0.30
C LYS A 177 -8.57 -0.69 -0.79
N ARG A 178 -9.36 -0.11 -1.70
CA ARG A 178 -9.93 -0.82 -2.86
C ARG A 178 -8.83 -1.44 -3.73
N LYS A 179 -7.82 -0.66 -4.14
CA LYS A 179 -6.70 -1.17 -4.95
C LYS A 179 -5.94 -2.31 -4.27
N ALA A 180 -5.70 -2.19 -2.97
CA ALA A 180 -5.07 -3.25 -2.18
C ALA A 180 -5.92 -4.53 -2.15
N MET A 181 -7.24 -4.41 -1.94
CA MET A 181 -8.16 -5.55 -1.91
C MET A 181 -8.34 -6.21 -3.28
N ASP A 182 -8.38 -5.43 -4.37
CA ASP A 182 -8.47 -5.94 -5.73
C ASP A 182 -7.24 -6.77 -6.08
N TYR A 183 -6.04 -6.26 -5.75
CA TYR A 183 -4.78 -7.00 -5.94
C TYR A 183 -4.73 -8.25 -5.06
N PHE A 184 -5.08 -8.12 -3.77
CA PHE A 184 -5.10 -9.21 -2.81
C PHE A 184 -5.98 -10.35 -3.32
N SER A 185 -7.22 -10.05 -3.73
CA SER A 185 -8.20 -11.04 -4.20
C SER A 185 -7.74 -11.75 -5.47
N SER A 186 -7.04 -11.03 -6.36
CA SER A 186 -6.56 -11.56 -7.64
C SER A 186 -5.25 -12.38 -7.54
N ASN A 187 -4.53 -12.29 -6.41
CA ASN A 187 -3.19 -12.90 -6.23
C ASN A 187 -3.12 -13.74 -4.95
N GLN A 188 -4.22 -14.40 -4.56
CA GLN A 188 -4.29 -15.16 -3.32
C GLN A 188 -3.26 -16.30 -3.24
N ASP A 189 -2.88 -16.90 -4.35
CA ASP A 189 -1.84 -17.94 -4.40
C ASP A 189 -0.45 -17.44 -3.96
N ARG A 190 -0.17 -16.15 -4.16
CA ARG A 190 1.14 -15.54 -3.89
C ARG A 190 1.28 -14.93 -2.50
N ILE A 191 0.17 -14.72 -1.78
CA ILE A 191 0.11 -14.01 -0.49
C ILE A 191 -0.18 -15.03 0.60
N GLN A 192 0.75 -15.31 1.52
CA GLN A 192 0.58 -16.35 2.53
C GLN A 192 -0.18 -15.87 3.75
N ASN A 193 0.04 -14.63 4.19
CA ASN A 193 -0.71 -14.03 5.29
C ASN A 193 -2.05 -13.50 4.77
N LYS A 194 -3.13 -14.21 5.11
CA LYS A 194 -4.50 -13.91 4.67
C LYS A 194 -5.26 -12.97 5.59
N ARG A 195 -4.67 -12.65 6.73
CA ARG A 195 -5.36 -11.91 7.77
C ARG A 195 -5.08 -10.43 7.70
N TYR A 196 -3.86 -10.02 7.37
CA TYR A 196 -3.47 -8.62 7.39
C TYR A 196 -2.94 -8.12 6.06
N ILE A 197 -3.20 -6.85 5.79
CA ILE A 197 -2.54 -6.07 4.75
C ILE A 197 -2.00 -4.76 5.32
N GLY A 198 -0.93 -4.26 4.73
CA GLY A 198 -0.42 -2.91 4.95
C GLY A 198 -0.85 -1.96 3.84
N ILE A 199 -1.16 -0.71 4.17
CA ILE A 199 -1.48 0.34 3.19
C ILE A 199 -0.70 1.60 3.55
N VAL A 200 0.13 2.11 2.64
CA VAL A 200 0.89 3.35 2.79
C VAL A 200 0.34 4.40 1.82
N ASP A 201 0.09 5.61 2.31
CA ASP A 201 -0.34 6.76 1.53
C ASP A 201 0.75 7.84 1.49
N PHE A 202 1.59 7.81 0.46
CA PHE A 202 2.67 8.78 0.32
C PHE A 202 2.20 10.16 -0.15
N SER A 203 0.93 10.34 -0.50
CA SER A 203 0.36 11.68 -0.76
C SER A 203 0.25 12.52 0.52
N ARG A 204 0.27 11.89 1.69
CA ARG A 204 0.19 12.57 2.99
C ARG A 204 1.58 12.99 3.48
N HIS A 205 1.63 14.17 4.07
CA HIS A 205 2.81 14.69 4.76
C HIS A 205 3.27 13.73 5.87
N SER A 206 4.60 13.62 6.08
CA SER A 206 5.20 12.66 7.01
C SER A 206 4.78 12.82 8.46
N SER A 207 4.38 14.02 8.89
CA SER A 207 3.84 14.28 10.23
C SER A 207 2.45 13.68 10.49
N LYS A 208 1.80 13.12 9.47
CA LYS A 208 0.49 12.49 9.55
C LYS A 208 0.61 10.97 9.53
N GLN A 209 -0.35 10.30 10.16
CA GLN A 209 -0.49 8.86 9.99
C GLN A 209 -0.82 8.58 8.53
N ARG A 210 0.01 7.72 7.96
CA ARG A 210 0.02 7.41 6.53
C ARG A 210 0.48 5.99 6.22
N PHE A 211 0.59 5.14 7.24
CA PHE A 211 0.73 3.71 7.11
C PHE A 211 -0.30 3.04 8.00
N TRP A 212 -1.07 2.12 7.45
CA TRP A 212 -2.08 1.36 8.17
C TRP A 212 -1.83 -0.13 8.06
N ILE A 213 -2.11 -0.83 9.15
CA ILE A 213 -2.30 -2.27 9.15
C ILE A 213 -3.79 -2.52 9.28
N VAL A 214 -4.34 -3.31 8.35
CA VAL A 214 -5.76 -3.64 8.30
C VAL A 214 -5.93 -5.13 8.58
N ASP A 215 -6.76 -5.48 9.55
CA ASP A 215 -7.23 -6.86 9.78
C ASP A 215 -8.42 -7.13 8.87
N LEU A 216 -8.22 -8.01 7.88
CA LEU A 216 -9.25 -8.39 6.90
C LEU A 216 -10.37 -9.22 7.51
N GLN A 217 -10.16 -9.83 8.68
CA GLN A 217 -11.19 -10.61 9.36
C GLN A 217 -12.16 -9.71 10.12
N SER A 218 -11.65 -8.73 10.87
CA SER A 218 -12.47 -7.83 11.71
C SER A 218 -12.83 -6.50 11.03
N GLY A 219 -12.10 -6.12 9.97
CA GLY A 219 -12.17 -4.79 9.36
C GLY A 219 -11.47 -3.69 10.15
N ALA A 220 -10.89 -4.01 11.32
CA ALA A 220 -10.18 -3.04 12.15
C ALA A 220 -8.89 -2.57 11.46
N SER A 221 -8.45 -1.35 11.80
CA SER A 221 -7.17 -0.83 11.32
C SER A 221 -6.41 -0.07 12.40
N ARG A 222 -5.07 -0.05 12.29
CA ARG A 222 -4.17 0.77 13.11
C ARG A 222 -3.35 1.65 12.19
N GLY A 223 -3.47 2.96 12.35
CA GLY A 223 -2.65 3.95 11.63
C GLY A 223 -1.43 4.36 12.43
N MET A 224 -0.31 4.52 11.72
CA MET A 224 0.98 4.97 12.23
C MET A 224 1.65 5.91 11.23
N ARG A 225 2.69 6.62 11.68
CA ARG A 225 3.58 7.40 10.83
C ARG A 225 4.64 6.48 10.24
N VAL A 226 5.05 6.81 9.02
CA VAL A 226 6.13 6.11 8.33
C VAL A 226 6.98 7.13 7.60
N ALA A 227 8.30 6.99 7.64
CA ALA A 227 9.23 7.78 6.83
C ALA A 227 9.28 7.27 5.38
N HIS A 228 9.63 8.18 4.47
CA HIS A 228 9.96 7.87 3.08
C HIS A 228 11.46 8.10 2.85
N GLY A 229 11.95 7.74 1.66
CA GLY A 229 13.34 7.95 1.28
C GLY A 229 13.72 9.42 1.06
N THR A 230 14.97 9.81 1.32
CA THR A 230 15.50 11.16 1.04
C THR A 230 15.39 11.55 -0.43
N GLY A 231 15.55 10.59 -1.33
CA GLY A 231 15.37 10.79 -2.78
C GLY A 231 13.92 11.03 -3.20
N SER A 232 12.95 10.82 -2.30
CA SER A 232 11.53 11.09 -2.53
C SER A 232 11.08 12.48 -2.14
N ASP A 233 11.86 13.17 -1.31
CA ASP A 233 11.51 14.46 -0.71
C ASP A 233 12.80 15.28 -0.71
N PRO A 234 13.27 15.76 -1.88
CA PRO A 234 14.59 16.39 -2.01
C PRO A 234 14.70 17.75 -1.31
N ASP A 235 13.59 18.47 -1.17
CA ASP A 235 13.47 19.74 -0.46
C ASP A 235 13.33 19.57 1.06
N GLY A 236 13.04 18.35 1.54
CA GLY A 236 12.96 18.05 2.97
C GLY A 236 11.76 18.70 3.62
N ASP A 237 10.68 18.91 2.86
CA ASP A 237 9.47 19.56 3.34
C ASP A 237 8.51 18.58 4.02
N GLY A 238 8.74 17.27 3.87
CA GLY A 238 7.96 16.20 4.46
C GLY A 238 6.93 15.57 3.53
N PHE A 239 6.85 15.99 2.27
CA PHE A 239 6.06 15.35 1.21
C PHE A 239 6.92 14.49 0.29
N ALA A 240 6.47 13.26 0.01
CA ALA A 240 7.10 12.42 -1.00
C ALA A 240 6.59 12.81 -2.39
N THR A 241 7.42 13.48 -3.17
CA THR A 241 7.10 13.97 -4.52
C THR A 241 7.81 13.21 -5.64
N ARG A 242 8.78 12.36 -5.29
CA ARG A 242 9.50 11.50 -6.23
C ARG A 242 9.55 10.05 -5.77
N PHE A 243 9.42 9.11 -6.69
CA PHE A 243 9.52 7.69 -6.42
C PHE A 243 10.40 7.02 -7.46
N SER A 244 11.17 6.02 -7.05
CA SER A 244 12.11 5.36 -7.95
C SER A 244 12.25 3.90 -7.60
N ASN A 245 12.40 3.07 -8.64
CA ASN A 245 12.83 1.68 -8.54
C ASN A 245 14.34 1.52 -8.78
N THR A 246 15.06 2.62 -9.03
CA THR A 246 16.47 2.58 -9.41
C THR A 246 17.36 2.38 -8.19
N PRO A 247 18.35 1.46 -8.24
CA PRO A 247 19.37 1.33 -7.19
C PRO A 247 20.03 2.67 -6.85
N ASN A 248 20.35 2.89 -5.57
CA ASN A 248 20.98 4.11 -5.06
C ASN A 248 20.22 5.42 -5.29
N SER A 249 18.95 5.37 -5.75
CA SER A 249 18.11 6.56 -5.89
C SER A 249 17.74 7.22 -4.55
N LYS A 250 17.87 6.47 -3.44
CA LYS A 250 17.42 6.82 -2.09
C LYS A 250 15.94 7.19 -1.98
N ALA A 251 15.15 6.95 -3.03
CA ALA A 251 13.73 7.24 -3.07
C ALA A 251 12.92 5.98 -2.68
N SER A 252 11.80 6.16 -2.02
CA SER A 252 10.81 5.09 -1.88
C SER A 252 10.21 4.74 -3.25
N SER A 253 9.65 3.53 -3.38
CA SER A 253 8.93 3.10 -4.58
C SER A 253 7.43 2.91 -4.31
N LEU A 254 6.60 3.12 -5.33
CA LEU A 254 5.17 2.83 -5.27
C LEU A 254 4.87 1.40 -5.74
N GLY A 255 3.71 0.86 -5.34
CA GLY A 255 3.21 -0.44 -5.78
C GLY A 255 3.02 -1.44 -4.65
N PHE A 256 2.90 -2.71 -5.03
CA PHE A 256 2.61 -3.82 -4.12
C PHE A 256 3.89 -4.50 -3.66
N TYR A 257 4.00 -4.78 -2.37
CA TYR A 257 5.11 -5.51 -1.75
C TYR A 257 4.59 -6.78 -1.10
N LEU A 258 5.40 -7.84 -1.11
CA LEU A 258 5.22 -9.00 -0.26
C LEU A 258 6.22 -8.93 0.90
N THR A 259 5.74 -9.13 2.12
CA THR A 259 6.62 -9.20 3.27
C THR A 259 7.42 -10.50 3.29
N GLY A 260 8.71 -10.37 3.52
CA GLY A 260 9.65 -11.48 3.52
C GLY A 260 10.09 -11.86 4.92
N VAL A 261 11.33 -12.33 4.99
CA VAL A 261 11.96 -12.81 6.22
C VAL A 261 12.20 -11.67 7.21
N LEU A 262 12.00 -12.01 8.49
CA LEU A 262 12.36 -11.16 9.62
C LEU A 262 13.83 -11.39 9.99
N TYR A 263 14.54 -10.31 10.27
CA TYR A 263 15.94 -10.39 10.63
C TYR A 263 16.35 -9.23 11.54
N THR A 264 17.47 -9.36 12.23
CA THR A 264 18.10 -8.27 12.98
C THR A 264 19.27 -7.76 12.16
N GLY A 265 19.20 -6.48 11.78
CA GLY A 265 20.22 -5.79 10.98
C GLY A 265 20.72 -4.53 11.69
N LYS A 266 21.33 -3.62 10.91
CA LYS A 266 21.82 -2.33 11.42
C LYS A 266 20.73 -1.50 12.08
N HIS A 267 19.53 -1.53 11.52
CA HIS A 267 18.37 -0.82 12.05
C HIS A 267 17.57 -1.65 13.07
N GLY A 268 18.16 -2.69 13.67
CA GLY A 268 17.45 -3.56 14.60
C GLY A 268 16.51 -4.55 13.91
N LYS A 269 15.37 -4.86 14.54
CA LYS A 269 14.42 -5.86 14.03
C LYS A 269 13.73 -5.33 12.77
N SER A 270 14.00 -5.98 11.65
CA SER A 270 13.60 -5.55 10.32
C SER A 270 12.90 -6.68 9.56
N MET A 271 12.14 -6.29 8.54
CA MET A 271 11.42 -7.20 7.64
C MET A 271 11.74 -6.84 6.20
N ARG A 272 12.25 -7.81 5.44
CA ARG A 272 12.52 -7.61 4.01
C ARG A 272 11.24 -7.40 3.22
N LEU A 273 11.29 -6.55 2.20
CA LEU A 273 10.18 -6.32 1.29
C LEU A 273 10.54 -6.77 -0.13
N HIS A 274 9.69 -7.60 -0.71
CA HIS A 274 9.80 -8.05 -2.09
C HIS A 274 8.85 -7.23 -2.96
N GLY A 275 9.36 -6.64 -4.05
CA GLY A 275 8.53 -5.91 -5.00
C GLY A 275 7.67 -6.83 -5.84
N LEU A 276 6.39 -6.52 -5.98
CA LEU A 276 5.42 -7.24 -6.82
C LEU A 276 4.92 -6.41 -8.00
N SER A 277 5.32 -5.14 -8.09
CA SER A 277 5.02 -4.21 -9.19
C SER A 277 6.29 -3.88 -9.98
N SER A 278 6.16 -3.50 -11.25
CA SER A 278 7.30 -3.01 -12.05
C SER A 278 7.97 -1.77 -11.44
N THR A 279 7.19 -0.95 -10.72
CA THR A 279 7.62 0.27 -10.03
C THR A 279 8.38 0.03 -8.74
N ASN A 280 8.42 -1.21 -8.22
CA ASN A 280 9.14 -1.57 -7.01
C ASN A 280 9.88 -2.92 -7.11
N SER A 281 10.02 -3.50 -8.31
CA SER A 281 10.57 -4.84 -8.51
C SER A 281 12.00 -5.03 -7.96
N ASN A 282 12.77 -3.94 -7.79
CA ASN A 282 14.11 -3.98 -7.22
C ASN A 282 14.13 -3.83 -5.69
N ALA A 283 12.99 -3.73 -5.00
CA ALA A 283 12.91 -3.44 -3.57
C ALA A 283 13.86 -4.32 -2.72
N LEU A 284 13.82 -5.64 -2.92
CA LEU A 284 14.70 -6.57 -2.20
C LEU A 284 16.19 -6.29 -2.50
N SER A 285 16.56 -6.20 -3.78
CA SER A 285 17.95 -5.93 -4.20
C SER A 285 18.48 -4.57 -3.74
N ARG A 286 17.56 -3.64 -3.44
CA ARG A 286 17.84 -2.30 -2.92
C ARG A 286 17.85 -2.23 -1.39
N ALA A 287 17.80 -3.39 -0.71
CA ALA A 287 17.70 -3.48 0.74
C ALA A 287 16.50 -2.72 1.33
N VAL A 288 15.39 -2.61 0.59
CA VAL A 288 14.18 -1.95 1.09
C VAL A 288 13.50 -2.85 2.12
N VAL A 289 13.38 -2.34 3.34
CA VAL A 289 12.81 -3.07 4.47
C VAL A 289 11.77 -2.24 5.22
N LEU A 290 10.96 -2.91 6.04
CA LEU A 290 10.19 -2.31 7.12
C LEU A 290 11.01 -2.44 8.42
N HIS A 291 11.30 -1.32 9.08
CA HIS A 291 12.13 -1.28 10.29
C HIS A 291 11.72 -0.13 11.21
N ASP A 292 12.22 -0.12 12.45
CA ASP A 292 12.11 1.02 13.34
C ASP A 292 13.22 2.04 13.17
N SER A 293 12.96 3.27 13.62
CA SER A 293 13.98 4.28 13.75
C SER A 293 13.65 5.35 14.79
N ASN A 294 14.70 5.95 15.35
CA ASN A 294 14.63 7.15 16.17
C ASN A 294 14.25 8.42 15.39
N TYR A 295 14.44 8.41 14.06
CA TYR A 295 14.00 9.51 13.19
C TYR A 295 12.51 9.44 12.82
N VAL A 296 11.75 8.53 13.45
CA VAL A 296 10.30 8.47 13.35
C VAL A 296 9.67 8.47 14.73
N ARG A 297 8.67 9.32 14.94
CA ARG A 297 7.94 9.49 16.20
C ARG A 297 6.45 9.65 15.93
N GLU A 298 5.62 9.03 16.77
CA GLU A 298 4.16 9.22 16.79
C GLU A 298 3.76 10.58 17.39
N ALA A 299 4.19 11.67 16.74
CA ALA A 299 3.93 13.06 17.13
C ALA A 299 3.76 13.95 15.88
N ASN A 300 3.23 15.16 16.05
CA ASN A 300 3.07 16.13 14.96
C ASN A 300 4.40 16.84 14.62
N VAL A 301 5.43 16.05 14.31
CA VAL A 301 6.76 16.47 13.88
C VAL A 301 6.98 16.02 12.44
N ARG A 302 7.76 16.76 11.64
CA ARG A 302 8.23 16.23 10.35
C ARG A 302 9.18 15.08 10.64
N GLN A 303 8.90 13.91 10.08
CA GLN A 303 9.74 12.73 10.27
C GLN A 303 11.03 12.91 9.49
N GLY A 304 12.10 12.26 9.95
CA GLY A 304 13.30 12.12 9.13
C GLY A 304 13.03 11.21 7.94
N ARG A 305 14.01 11.11 7.04
CA ARG A 305 13.91 10.36 5.80
C ARG A 305 14.89 9.18 5.82
N SER A 306 14.46 8.03 5.30
CA SER A 306 15.30 6.84 5.10
C SER A 306 16.05 6.91 3.76
N PHE A 307 16.66 5.80 3.31
CA PHE A 307 17.11 5.63 1.93
C PHE A 307 16.16 4.81 1.05
N GLY A 308 14.87 4.83 1.38
CA GLY A 308 13.78 4.21 0.59
C GLY A 308 12.96 3.21 1.40
N CYS A 309 13.45 2.78 2.55
CA CYS A 309 12.80 1.89 3.50
C CYS A 309 11.52 2.50 4.11
N LEU A 310 10.61 1.63 4.54
CA LEU A 310 9.47 2.00 5.38
C LEU A 310 9.95 2.01 6.83
N ALA A 311 10.33 3.18 7.34
CA ALA A 311 10.73 3.31 8.74
C ALA A 311 9.54 3.77 9.61
N VAL A 312 9.29 3.09 10.72
CA VAL A 312 8.23 3.45 11.68
C VAL A 312 8.86 3.81 13.03
N ALA A 313 8.07 4.34 13.97
CA ALA A 313 8.57 4.58 15.33
C ALA A 313 8.90 3.25 16.04
N ASN A 314 9.89 3.26 16.93
CA ASN A 314 10.26 2.09 17.75
C ASN A 314 9.06 1.50 18.53
N SER A 315 8.07 2.32 18.90
CA SER A 315 6.86 1.86 19.58
C SER A 315 5.92 1.05 18.68
N GLU A 316 6.03 1.17 17.36
CA GLU A 316 5.10 0.58 16.39
C GLU A 316 5.65 -0.70 15.74
N ILE A 317 6.97 -0.88 15.70
CA ILE A 317 7.59 -1.99 14.96
C ILE A 317 7.18 -3.37 15.46
N GLY A 318 7.01 -3.56 16.77
CA GLY A 318 6.56 -4.84 17.32
C GLY A 318 5.20 -5.26 16.77
N ALA A 319 4.25 -4.32 16.73
CA ALA A 319 2.91 -4.55 16.18
C ALA A 319 2.98 -4.77 14.66
N ALA A 320 3.77 -3.97 13.95
CA ALA A 320 3.92 -4.08 12.50
C ALA A 320 4.52 -5.42 12.06
N LEU A 321 5.62 -5.84 12.68
CA LEU A 321 6.25 -7.13 12.40
C LEU A 321 5.33 -8.29 12.79
N SER A 322 4.62 -8.20 13.92
CA SER A 322 3.70 -9.26 14.36
C SER A 322 2.53 -9.47 13.41
N ALA A 323 1.89 -8.38 12.96
CA ALA A 323 0.76 -8.48 12.02
C ALA A 323 1.19 -8.89 10.61
N LEU A 324 2.30 -8.33 10.11
CA LEU A 324 2.67 -8.46 8.70
C LEU A 324 3.65 -9.61 8.42
N ARG A 325 4.07 -10.40 9.43
CA ARG A 325 4.94 -11.57 9.20
C ARG A 325 4.26 -12.64 8.35
N GLY A 326 5.09 -13.44 7.68
CA GLY A 326 4.62 -14.63 6.95
C GLY A 326 3.95 -14.32 5.61
N GLY A 327 4.42 -13.32 4.86
CA GLY A 327 3.96 -13.09 3.48
C GLY A 327 2.65 -12.30 3.38
N ALA A 328 2.57 -11.17 4.08
CA ALA A 328 1.48 -10.19 3.96
C ALA A 328 1.69 -9.27 2.75
N LEU A 329 0.59 -8.76 2.22
CA LEU A 329 0.61 -7.72 1.20
C LEU A 329 0.80 -6.35 1.86
N ILE A 330 1.67 -5.51 1.30
CA ILE A 330 1.68 -4.06 1.58
C ILE A 330 1.45 -3.34 0.25
N TYR A 331 0.53 -2.38 0.21
CA TYR A 331 0.37 -1.47 -0.93
C TYR A 331 0.85 -0.08 -0.55
N ALA A 332 1.83 0.46 -1.28
CA ALA A 332 2.25 1.85 -1.14
C ALA A 332 1.79 2.65 -2.36
N GLY A 333 0.88 3.60 -2.14
CA GLY A 333 0.24 4.38 -3.20
C GLY A 333 0.08 5.84 -2.82
N LEU A 334 -0.74 6.52 -3.63
CA LEU A 334 -1.06 7.93 -3.49
C LEU A 334 -2.57 8.10 -3.49
N SER A 335 -3.16 8.55 -2.38
CA SER A 335 -4.60 8.77 -2.34
C SER A 335 -5.02 9.84 -3.37
N GLY A 336 -6.18 9.64 -4.00
CA GLY A 336 -6.70 10.55 -5.03
C GLY A 336 -5.95 10.48 -6.37
N SER A 337 -5.13 9.45 -6.56
CA SER A 337 -4.37 9.21 -7.79
C SER A 337 -4.76 7.87 -8.42
N GLU A 338 -4.43 7.66 -9.70
CA GLU A 338 -4.58 6.37 -10.38
C GLU A 338 -3.40 5.42 -10.11
N PHE A 339 -2.33 5.88 -9.47
CA PHE A 339 -1.17 5.07 -9.05
C PHE A 339 -1.45 4.24 -7.80
#